data_AF-A0A949AF24-F1
#
_entry.id   AF-A0A949AF24-F1
#
_cell.length_a   1.000
_cell.length_b   1.000
_cell.length_c   1.000
_cell.angle_alpha   90.00
_cell.angle_beta   90.00
_cell.angle_gamma   90.00
#
_symmetry.space_group_name_H-M   'P 1'
#
loop_
_entity.id
_entity.type
_entity.pdbx_description
1 polymer ?
#
loop_
_entity_poly.entity_id
_entity_poly.type
_entity_poly.pdbx_seq_one_letter_code
_entity_poly.pdbx_strand_id
1 'polypeptide(L)'
;METLSDFPKLYCPFIRQTFKINKDHFKQFGRSYQLRAPEVYLVIDRVNPGYEWVFEDPETIAVEKLNGTNIKLKTENGRLVALQNRKNVIDPLQIIKGKTFIIEGVFRSVAKGYMKNDGEQAGELIGPSVNGNPYKMDFHEWYPFEKSIADLRYKSFAEHERTFGNWSRWFKDWLFSRHYTKLASKKGIDDKVFAEGVVFYNLKRKAEGKVYMAKLRRDMFDWFYDKIEIFNFNVKGKDEIEDQEKFD
;
A
#
# COMPACT_ATOMS: atom_id res chain seq x y z
N MET A 1 -18.99 -15.14 15.01
CA MET A 1 -17.57 -14.85 14.79
C MET A 1 -17.28 -13.49 15.37
N GLU A 2 -16.19 -13.37 16.14
CA GLU A 2 -15.74 -12.11 16.74
C GLU A 2 -15.35 -11.11 15.64
N THR A 3 -15.75 -9.85 15.80
CA THR A 3 -15.34 -8.75 14.93
C THR A 3 -14.01 -8.22 15.45
N LEU A 4 -12.97 -8.24 14.61
CA LEU A 4 -11.66 -7.72 14.98
C LEU A 4 -11.65 -6.20 14.85
N SER A 5 -10.68 -5.56 15.50
CA SER A 5 -10.48 -4.12 15.37
C SER A 5 -10.41 -3.65 13.90
N ASP A 6 -10.70 -2.39 13.63
CA ASP A 6 -10.58 -1.83 12.28
C ASP A 6 -9.12 -1.72 11.83
N PHE A 7 -8.91 -1.70 10.51
CA PHE A 7 -7.59 -1.36 9.97
C PHE A 7 -7.34 0.13 10.17
N PRO A 8 -6.14 0.53 10.63
CA PRO A 8 -5.82 1.94 10.76
C PRO A 8 -5.88 2.60 9.39
N LYS A 9 -6.59 3.73 9.31
CA LYS A 9 -6.63 4.56 8.11
C LYS A 9 -5.25 5.18 7.90
N LEU A 10 -4.80 5.18 6.65
CA LEU A 10 -3.48 5.71 6.27
C LEU A 10 -3.67 6.86 5.30
N TYR A 11 -3.25 8.05 5.71
CA TYR A 11 -3.36 9.27 4.91
C TYR A 11 -2.09 9.54 4.12
N CYS A 12 -2.23 10.40 3.11
CA CYS A 12 -1.11 10.89 2.33
C CYS A 12 -0.33 11.96 3.10
N PRO A 13 1.02 11.94 3.09
CA PRO A 13 1.80 13.02 3.71
C PRO A 13 1.78 14.32 2.92
N PHE A 14 1.33 14.29 1.67
CA PHE A 14 1.04 15.47 0.86
C PHE A 14 -0.46 15.72 0.79
N ILE A 15 -0.84 16.97 0.58
CA ILE A 15 -2.21 17.33 0.21
C ILE A 15 -2.55 16.69 -1.14
N ARG A 16 -3.77 16.17 -1.24
CA ARG A 16 -4.34 15.64 -2.48
C ARG A 16 -5.46 16.56 -2.98
N GLN A 17 -5.56 16.65 -4.30
CA GLN A 17 -6.59 17.42 -5.00
C GLN A 17 -7.16 16.63 -6.18
N THR A 18 -8.41 16.94 -6.52
CA THR A 18 -9.14 16.35 -7.63
C THR A 18 -8.91 17.17 -8.91
N PHE A 19 -8.51 16.49 -9.97
CA PHE A 19 -8.33 17.08 -11.29
C PHE A 19 -9.19 16.34 -12.32
N LYS A 20 -9.89 17.12 -13.16
CA LYS A 20 -10.65 16.55 -14.28
C LYS A 20 -9.68 16.13 -15.38
N ILE A 21 -10.02 15.05 -16.05
CA ILE A 21 -9.24 14.55 -17.19
C ILE A 21 -10.07 14.57 -18.46
N ASN A 22 -9.38 14.51 -19.59
CA ASN A 22 -10.02 14.38 -20.90
C ASN A 22 -10.89 13.11 -20.95
N LYS A 23 -12.18 13.29 -21.30
CA LYS A 23 -13.17 12.20 -21.29
C LYS A 23 -12.90 11.13 -22.34
N ASP A 24 -12.30 11.48 -23.47
CA ASP A 24 -11.99 10.52 -24.52
C ASP A 24 -10.76 9.69 -24.15
N HIS A 25 -9.73 10.32 -23.56
CA HIS A 25 -8.62 9.60 -22.95
C HIS A 25 -9.09 8.68 -21.81
N PHE A 26 -10.06 9.09 -21.00
CA PHE A 26 -10.66 8.22 -19.97
C PHE A 26 -11.33 6.98 -20.59
N LYS A 27 -12.10 7.13 -21.69
CA LYS A 27 -12.69 5.97 -22.38
C LYS A 27 -11.63 5.01 -22.90
N GLN A 28 -10.52 5.54 -23.41
CA GLN A 28 -9.46 4.74 -24.01
C GLN A 28 -8.52 4.07 -22.98
N PHE A 29 -8.13 4.81 -21.94
CA PHE A 29 -7.07 4.41 -21.00
C PHE A 29 -7.53 4.29 -19.55
N GLY A 30 -8.76 4.69 -19.21
CA GLY A 30 -9.26 4.67 -17.83
C GLY A 30 -9.19 3.28 -17.20
N ARG A 31 -9.49 2.22 -17.96
CA ARG A 31 -9.39 0.83 -17.49
C ARG A 31 -7.94 0.42 -17.17
N SER A 32 -6.96 0.81 -18.00
CA SER A 32 -5.55 0.46 -17.74
C SER A 32 -5.00 1.14 -16.49
N TYR A 33 -5.50 2.33 -16.16
CA TYR A 33 -5.14 3.06 -14.95
C TYR A 33 -6.11 2.84 -13.78
N GLN A 34 -7.09 1.92 -13.91
CA GLN A 34 -8.08 1.59 -12.88
C GLN A 34 -8.92 2.79 -12.40
N LEU A 35 -9.15 3.77 -13.28
CA LEU A 35 -9.97 4.94 -12.98
C LEU A 35 -11.46 4.58 -12.97
N ARG A 36 -12.21 5.16 -12.02
CA ARG A 36 -13.66 4.95 -11.87
C ARG A 36 -14.51 6.08 -12.45
N ALA A 37 -13.88 7.24 -12.68
CA ALA A 37 -14.51 8.45 -13.16
C ALA A 37 -13.49 9.22 -14.01
N PRO A 38 -13.92 10.19 -14.86
CA PRO A 38 -13.02 11.05 -15.63
C PRO A 38 -12.39 12.13 -14.72
N GLU A 39 -11.74 11.69 -13.65
CA GLU A 39 -10.95 12.49 -12.73
C GLU A 39 -9.83 11.66 -12.09
N VAL A 40 -8.79 12.35 -11.66
CA VAL A 40 -7.64 11.79 -10.94
C VAL A 40 -7.41 12.57 -9.64
N TYR A 41 -6.78 11.91 -8.68
CA TYR A 41 -6.56 12.43 -7.33
C TYR A 41 -5.07 12.51 -7.04
N LEU A 42 -4.49 13.67 -7.35
CA LEU A 42 -3.05 13.85 -7.40
C LEU A 42 -2.53 14.54 -6.14
N VAL A 43 -1.31 14.18 -5.73
CA VAL A 43 -0.56 14.94 -4.74
C VAL A 43 0.01 16.21 -5.35
N ILE A 44 0.14 17.21 -4.50
CA ILE A 44 0.77 18.48 -4.80
C ILE A 44 1.91 18.73 -3.80
N ASP A 45 2.80 19.67 -4.11
CA ASP A 45 3.94 20.05 -3.28
C ASP A 45 3.50 20.94 -2.10
N ARG A 46 2.65 20.36 -1.25
CA ARG A 46 2.21 20.90 0.03
C ARG A 46 2.06 19.74 1.02
N VAL A 47 2.69 19.88 2.18
CA VAL A 47 2.60 18.89 3.27
C VAL A 47 1.19 18.90 3.84
N ASN A 48 0.65 17.71 4.10
CA ASN A 48 -0.61 17.54 4.80
C ASN A 48 -0.41 17.83 6.30
N PRO A 49 -1.15 18.78 6.90
CA PRO A 49 -0.98 19.15 8.30
C PRO A 49 -0.96 17.94 9.24
N GLY A 50 0.06 17.84 10.10
CA GLY A 50 0.27 16.73 11.04
C GLY A 50 1.12 15.57 10.47
N TYR A 51 1.55 15.66 9.21
CA TYR A 51 2.43 14.69 8.54
C TYR A 51 3.85 15.20 8.28
N GLU A 52 4.23 16.34 8.86
CA GLU A 52 5.56 16.95 8.74
C GLU A 52 6.67 15.99 9.17
N TRP A 53 6.38 15.12 10.16
CA TRP A 53 7.29 14.09 10.65
C TRP A 53 7.81 13.13 9.56
N VAL A 54 7.05 12.94 8.48
CA VAL A 54 7.49 12.09 7.36
C VAL A 54 8.71 12.70 6.66
N PHE A 55 8.79 14.03 6.65
CA PHE A 55 9.86 14.79 6.02
C PHE A 55 10.97 15.13 7.04
N GLU A 56 10.61 15.55 8.24
CA GLU A 56 11.55 16.15 9.19
C GLU A 56 12.20 15.14 10.14
N ASP A 57 11.52 14.04 10.50
CA ASP A 57 12.02 13.12 11.52
C ASP A 57 13.01 12.09 10.90
N PRO A 58 14.28 12.06 11.31
CA PRO A 58 15.26 11.12 10.77
C PRO A 58 14.91 9.65 11.03
N GLU A 59 14.08 9.34 12.03
CA GLU A 59 13.64 7.96 12.32
C GLU A 59 12.53 7.46 11.38
N THR A 60 12.02 8.33 10.50
CA THR A 60 11.07 7.91 9.46
C THR A 60 11.72 6.94 8.48
N ILE A 61 11.07 5.81 8.28
CA ILE A 61 11.45 4.79 7.29
C ILE A 61 10.38 4.64 6.21
N ALA A 62 10.80 4.37 4.98
CA ALA A 62 9.90 3.98 3.90
C ALA A 62 9.92 2.45 3.70
N VAL A 63 8.75 1.84 3.74
CA VAL A 63 8.54 0.40 3.57
C VAL A 63 7.66 0.18 2.34
N GLU A 64 7.94 -0.83 1.53
CA GLU A 64 7.07 -1.18 0.40
C GLU A 64 5.62 -1.36 0.84
N LYS A 65 4.72 -0.64 0.17
CA LYS A 65 3.30 -0.93 0.22
C LYS A 65 3.03 -2.10 -0.72
N LEU A 66 2.73 -3.25 -0.15
CA LEU A 66 2.33 -4.42 -0.92
C LEU A 66 0.97 -4.16 -1.59
N ASN A 67 0.85 -4.58 -2.85
CA ASN A 67 -0.36 -4.47 -3.67
C ASN A 67 -1.18 -5.75 -3.53
N GLY A 68 -1.97 -5.83 -2.46
CA GLY A 68 -2.80 -6.98 -2.18
C GLY A 68 -4.16 -6.60 -1.60
N THR A 69 -4.64 -7.41 -0.68
CA THR A 69 -5.84 -7.11 0.10
C THR A 69 -5.55 -7.24 1.59
N ASN A 70 -5.97 -6.25 2.39
CA ASN A 70 -5.75 -6.28 3.82
C ASN A 70 -6.52 -7.44 4.45
N ILE A 71 -5.82 -8.27 5.22
CA ILE A 71 -6.38 -9.38 6.01
C ILE A 71 -5.88 -9.25 7.44
N LYS A 72 -6.81 -9.36 8.38
CA LYS A 72 -6.55 -9.36 9.82
C LYS A 72 -7.05 -10.68 10.36
N LEU A 73 -6.26 -11.27 11.24
CA LEU A 73 -6.56 -12.52 11.90
C LEU A 73 -6.33 -12.39 13.40
N LYS A 74 -6.99 -13.24 14.17
CA LYS A 74 -6.75 -13.40 15.61
C LYS A 74 -6.50 -14.86 15.90
N THR A 75 -5.44 -15.10 16.65
CA THR A 75 -5.07 -16.43 17.15
C THR A 75 -5.17 -16.49 18.67
N GLU A 76 -5.53 -17.66 19.18
CA GLU A 76 -5.56 -17.95 20.62
C GLU A 76 -5.00 -19.37 20.82
N ASN A 77 -3.89 -19.49 21.54
CA ASN A 77 -3.15 -20.73 21.75
C ASN A 77 -2.86 -21.48 20.43
N GLY A 78 -2.50 -20.74 19.38
CA GLY A 78 -2.22 -21.28 18.04
C GLY A 78 -3.46 -21.61 17.19
N ARG A 79 -4.68 -21.44 17.70
CA ARG A 79 -5.92 -21.61 16.94
C ARG A 79 -6.31 -20.31 16.24
N LEU A 80 -6.62 -20.36 14.95
CA LEU A 80 -7.28 -19.25 14.25
C LEU A 80 -8.74 -19.13 14.74
N VAL A 81 -9.06 -18.05 15.45
CA VAL A 81 -10.40 -17.82 16.05
C VAL A 81 -11.22 -16.79 15.28
N ALA A 82 -10.58 -15.90 14.54
CA ALA A 82 -11.25 -14.92 13.70
C ALA A 82 -10.38 -14.50 12.52
N LEU A 83 -11.03 -14.18 11.41
CA LEU A 83 -10.42 -13.77 10.15
C LEU A 83 -11.33 -12.73 9.49
N GLN A 84 -10.77 -11.60 9.05
CA GLN A 84 -11.53 -10.59 8.33
C GLN A 84 -10.68 -9.88 7.28
N ASN A 85 -11.35 -9.34 6.27
CA ASN A 85 -10.78 -8.29 5.43
C ASN A 85 -11.37 -6.93 5.82
N ARG A 86 -10.98 -5.85 5.12
CA ARG A 86 -11.44 -4.49 5.46
C ARG A 86 -12.97 -4.31 5.46
N LYS A 87 -13.74 -5.17 4.81
CA LYS A 87 -15.20 -5.03 4.65
C LYS A 87 -16.03 -6.14 5.28
N ASN A 88 -15.45 -7.32 5.50
CA ASN A 88 -16.20 -8.52 5.84
C ASN A 88 -15.41 -9.42 6.78
N VAL A 89 -16.12 -9.99 7.75
CA VAL A 89 -15.68 -11.20 8.46
C VAL A 89 -15.67 -12.37 7.47
N ILE A 90 -14.65 -13.22 7.57
CA ILE A 90 -14.43 -14.37 6.69
C ILE A 90 -14.54 -15.63 7.54
N ASP A 91 -15.44 -16.52 7.15
CA ASP A 91 -15.47 -17.88 7.70
C ASP A 91 -14.39 -18.73 7.02
N PRO A 92 -13.36 -19.20 7.75
CA PRO A 92 -12.32 -20.05 7.17
C PRO A 92 -12.81 -21.44 6.75
N LEU A 93 -13.97 -21.88 7.23
CA LEU A 93 -14.57 -23.18 6.92
C LEU A 93 -15.63 -23.11 5.81
N GLN A 94 -15.97 -21.91 5.32
CA GLN A 94 -16.85 -21.76 4.17
C GLN A 94 -16.09 -22.15 2.89
N ILE A 95 -16.05 -23.45 2.56
CA ILE A 95 -15.31 -23.95 1.39
C ILE A 95 -16.07 -23.67 0.08
N ILE A 96 -17.36 -24.00 0.05
CA ILE A 96 -18.21 -23.79 -1.13
C ILE A 96 -18.54 -22.30 -1.22
N LYS A 97 -18.18 -21.65 -2.34
CA LYS A 97 -18.34 -20.19 -2.58
C LYS A 97 -17.53 -19.28 -1.65
N GLY A 98 -16.65 -19.83 -0.80
CA GLY A 98 -15.79 -19.00 0.04
C GLY A 98 -14.55 -18.50 -0.68
N LYS A 99 -13.79 -17.67 0.02
CA LYS A 99 -12.56 -17.06 -0.48
C LYS A 99 -11.37 -17.95 -0.15
N THR A 100 -11.33 -19.15 -0.73
CA THR A 100 -10.34 -20.20 -0.45
C THR A 100 -8.89 -19.73 -0.61
N PHE A 101 -8.64 -18.81 -1.54
CA PHE A 101 -7.32 -18.18 -1.75
C PHE A 101 -6.79 -17.42 -0.51
N ILE A 102 -7.68 -16.88 0.33
CA ILE A 102 -7.30 -16.24 1.60
C ILE A 102 -6.77 -17.29 2.57
N ILE A 103 -7.44 -18.44 2.64
CA ILE A 103 -7.09 -19.55 3.53
C ILE A 103 -5.77 -20.20 3.08
N GLU A 104 -5.59 -20.37 1.78
CA GLU A 104 -4.31 -20.79 1.18
C GLU A 104 -3.17 -19.87 1.62
N GLY A 105 -3.33 -18.56 1.44
CA GLY A 105 -2.31 -17.58 1.82
C GLY A 105 -2.00 -17.58 3.31
N VAL A 106 -3.02 -17.69 4.16
CA VAL A 106 -2.85 -17.80 5.61
C VAL A 106 -2.05 -19.06 5.98
N PHE A 107 -2.44 -20.25 5.50
CA PHE A 107 -1.75 -21.49 5.86
C PHE A 107 -0.31 -21.55 5.34
N ARG A 108 -0.04 -21.01 4.15
CA ARG A 108 1.33 -20.90 3.65
C ARG A 108 2.19 -19.99 4.54
N SER A 109 1.59 -18.98 5.14
CA SER A 109 2.28 -18.06 6.05
C SER A 109 2.53 -18.68 7.42
N VAL A 110 1.61 -19.54 7.89
CA VAL A 110 1.83 -20.41 9.05
C VAL A 110 3.04 -21.32 8.83
N ALA A 111 3.12 -21.99 7.68
CA ALA A 111 4.24 -22.88 7.36
C ALA A 111 5.61 -22.16 7.30
N LYS A 112 5.61 -20.85 7.05
CA LYS A 112 6.83 -20.01 7.10
C LYS A 112 7.13 -19.42 8.47
N GLY A 113 6.31 -19.71 9.48
CA GLY A 113 6.47 -19.17 10.84
C GLY A 113 6.14 -17.68 10.95
N TYR A 114 5.26 -17.15 10.09
CA TYR A 114 4.92 -15.71 10.10
C TYR A 114 3.80 -15.35 11.07
N MET A 115 3.11 -16.34 11.61
CA MET A 115 1.96 -16.16 12.48
C MET A 115 2.37 -16.33 13.95
N LYS A 116 1.96 -15.39 14.80
CA LYS A 116 2.07 -15.51 16.26
C LYS A 116 0.98 -16.43 16.81
N ASN A 117 1.28 -17.10 17.92
CA ASN A 117 0.34 -18.01 18.59
C ASN A 117 -0.89 -17.30 19.15
N ASP A 118 -0.76 -16.02 19.51
CA ASP A 118 -1.79 -15.27 20.21
C ASP A 118 -1.90 -13.83 19.70
N GLY A 119 -3.12 -13.31 19.75
CA GLY A 119 -3.46 -11.92 19.52
C GLY A 119 -3.87 -11.57 18.09
N GLU A 120 -4.26 -10.32 17.90
CA GLU A 120 -4.61 -9.78 16.58
C GLU A 120 -3.36 -9.45 15.76
N GLN A 121 -3.40 -9.82 14.48
CA GLN A 121 -2.31 -9.60 13.54
C GLN A 121 -2.88 -9.13 12.20
N ALA A 122 -2.34 -8.03 11.69
CA ALA A 122 -2.72 -7.46 10.40
C ALA A 122 -1.60 -7.65 9.37
N GLY A 123 -1.99 -7.92 8.13
CA GLY A 123 -1.08 -8.10 7.03
C GLY A 123 -1.76 -7.95 5.68
N GLU A 124 -0.96 -8.11 4.63
CA GLU A 124 -1.41 -8.04 3.25
C GLU A 124 -1.44 -9.45 2.65
N LEU A 125 -2.58 -9.86 2.11
CA LEU A 125 -2.67 -11.03 1.26
C LEU A 125 -2.35 -10.66 -0.17
N ILE A 126 -1.35 -11.31 -0.76
CA ILE A 126 -0.91 -11.16 -2.14
C ILE A 126 -0.96 -12.52 -2.85
N GLY A 127 -1.07 -12.51 -4.18
CA GLY A 127 -1.01 -13.74 -4.98
C GLY A 127 -1.81 -13.72 -6.28
N PRO A 128 -1.93 -14.88 -6.95
CA PRO A 128 -2.54 -15.05 -8.27
C PRO A 128 -3.91 -14.39 -8.47
N SER A 129 -4.78 -14.45 -7.46
CA SER A 129 -6.17 -13.97 -7.54
C SER A 129 -6.35 -12.57 -6.94
N VAL A 130 -5.28 -11.87 -6.59
CA VAL A 130 -5.33 -10.57 -5.91
C VAL A 130 -4.68 -9.49 -6.78
N ASN A 131 -5.46 -8.44 -7.10
CA ASN A 131 -5.02 -7.23 -7.81
C ASN A 131 -4.17 -7.46 -9.08
N GLY A 132 -4.45 -8.52 -9.83
CA GLY A 132 -3.73 -8.84 -11.07
C GLY A 132 -2.35 -9.48 -10.86
N ASN A 133 -2.02 -9.93 -9.65
CA ASN A 133 -0.78 -10.62 -9.31
C ASN A 133 0.49 -9.88 -9.77
N PRO A 134 0.72 -8.63 -9.32
CA PRO A 134 1.84 -7.82 -9.79
C PRO A 134 3.21 -8.44 -9.47
N TYR A 135 3.24 -9.37 -8.51
CA TYR A 135 4.44 -10.07 -8.05
C TYR A 135 4.68 -11.41 -8.73
N LYS A 136 3.86 -11.78 -9.73
CA LYS A 136 3.98 -13.02 -10.53
C LYS A 136 4.15 -14.26 -9.65
N MET A 137 3.38 -14.31 -8.57
CA MET A 137 3.42 -15.41 -7.61
C MET A 137 2.65 -16.61 -8.14
N ASP A 138 3.12 -17.81 -7.81
CA ASP A 138 2.45 -19.07 -8.14
C ASP A 138 1.36 -19.42 -7.11
N PHE A 139 1.46 -18.86 -5.90
CA PHE A 139 0.62 -19.17 -4.75
C PHE A 139 0.28 -17.91 -3.97
N HIS A 140 -0.79 -17.96 -3.18
CA HIS A 140 -1.14 -16.88 -2.27
C HIS A 140 -0.23 -16.86 -1.04
N GLU A 141 -0.02 -15.67 -0.47
CA GLU A 141 0.75 -15.48 0.75
C GLU A 141 0.16 -14.32 1.55
N TRP A 142 -0.05 -14.54 2.84
CA TRP A 142 -0.39 -13.49 3.77
C TRP A 142 0.87 -12.98 4.47
N TYR A 143 1.21 -11.72 4.23
CA TYR A 143 2.45 -11.13 4.69
C TYR A 143 2.17 -10.14 5.84
N PRO A 144 2.57 -10.45 7.09
CA PRO A 144 2.31 -9.57 8.23
C PRO A 144 2.97 -8.20 8.05
N PHE A 145 2.31 -7.12 8.48
CA PHE A 145 2.88 -5.77 8.35
C PHE A 145 4.16 -5.59 9.16
N GLU A 146 4.26 -6.23 10.33
CA GLU A 146 5.51 -6.23 11.11
C GLU A 146 6.67 -6.83 10.31
N LYS A 147 6.38 -7.88 9.54
CA LYS A 147 7.38 -8.49 8.65
C LYS A 147 7.70 -7.58 7.47
N SER A 148 6.71 -6.90 6.87
CA SER A 148 6.96 -5.88 5.84
C SER A 148 7.90 -4.80 6.34
N ILE A 149 7.66 -4.32 7.58
CA ILE A 149 8.52 -3.33 8.22
C ILE A 149 9.94 -3.85 8.32
N ALA A 150 10.19 -5.10 8.68
CA ALA A 150 11.56 -5.62 8.78
C ALA A 150 12.21 -5.86 7.39
N ASP A 151 11.47 -6.49 6.49
CA ASP A 151 12.05 -7.08 5.28
C ASP A 151 12.03 -6.14 4.07
N LEU A 152 11.05 -5.23 4.00
CA LEU A 152 10.74 -4.46 2.79
C LEU A 152 11.07 -2.98 2.91
N ARG A 153 12.00 -2.61 3.80
CA ARG A 153 12.53 -1.24 3.91
C ARG A 153 13.33 -0.85 2.67
N TYR A 154 13.17 0.39 2.22
CA TYR A 154 14.02 1.03 1.22
C TYR A 154 15.17 1.76 1.92
N LYS A 155 16.40 1.30 1.73
CA LYS A 155 17.60 2.00 2.24
C LYS A 155 17.84 3.31 1.49
N SER A 156 17.58 3.32 0.19
CA SER A 156 17.69 4.50 -0.67
C SER A 156 16.78 5.66 -0.27
N PHE A 157 15.75 5.41 0.55
CA PHE A 157 14.93 6.48 1.09
C PHE A 157 15.74 7.49 1.94
N ALA A 158 16.73 7.01 2.69
CA ALA A 158 17.57 7.87 3.53
C ALA A 158 18.69 8.58 2.73
N GLU A 159 18.91 8.20 1.47
CA GLU A 159 19.99 8.72 0.62
C GLU A 159 19.59 9.98 -0.16
N HIS A 160 18.32 10.36 -0.11
CA HIS A 160 17.78 11.49 -0.87
C HIS A 160 17.14 12.52 0.05
N GLU A 161 17.33 13.80 -0.27
CA GLU A 161 16.62 14.89 0.39
C GLU A 161 15.11 14.71 0.19
N ARG A 162 14.34 14.90 1.26
CA ARG A 162 12.91 14.58 1.34
C ARG A 162 12.05 15.72 0.78
N THR A 163 12.22 16.00 -0.51
CA THR A 163 11.44 17.00 -1.25
C THR A 163 10.45 16.33 -2.18
N PHE A 164 9.40 17.05 -2.58
CA PHE A 164 8.42 16.54 -3.55
C PHE A 164 9.10 16.11 -4.86
N GLY A 165 10.00 16.95 -5.40
CA GLY A 165 10.69 16.68 -6.65
C GLY A 165 11.54 15.40 -6.59
N ASN A 166 12.33 15.23 -5.54
CA ASN A 166 13.17 14.04 -5.37
C ASN A 166 12.34 12.77 -5.20
N TRP A 167 11.28 12.82 -4.40
CA TRP A 167 10.39 11.67 -4.21
C TRP A 167 9.59 11.33 -5.45
N SER A 168 9.07 12.33 -6.18
CA SER A 168 8.38 12.11 -7.44
C SER A 168 9.28 11.36 -8.43
N ARG A 169 10.54 11.77 -8.56
CA ARG A 169 11.54 11.09 -9.40
C ARG A 169 11.87 9.68 -8.89
N TRP A 170 12.07 9.53 -7.59
CA TRP A 170 12.34 8.23 -6.97
C TRP A 170 11.19 7.24 -7.21
N PHE A 171 9.94 7.68 -7.04
CA PHE A 171 8.74 6.88 -7.32
C PHE A 171 8.59 6.52 -8.79
N LYS A 172 8.97 7.43 -9.69
CA LYS A 172 8.89 7.23 -11.13
C LYS A 172 9.88 6.16 -11.60
N ASP A 173 11.15 6.34 -11.24
CA ASP A 173 12.26 5.66 -11.91
C ASP A 173 12.88 4.53 -11.09
N TRP A 174 12.73 4.55 -9.76
CA TRP A 174 13.56 3.72 -8.86
C TRP A 174 12.79 2.90 -7.81
N LEU A 175 11.48 3.09 -7.70
CA LEU A 175 10.66 2.39 -6.71
C LEU A 175 10.31 0.96 -7.14
N PHE A 176 11.34 0.12 -7.27
CA PHE A 176 11.20 -1.31 -7.57
C PHE A 176 10.73 -2.09 -6.34
N SER A 177 9.81 -3.05 -6.54
CA SER A 177 9.29 -3.91 -5.47
C SER A 177 10.43 -4.73 -4.85
N ARG A 178 10.68 -4.50 -3.56
CA ARG A 178 11.61 -5.27 -2.73
C ARG A 178 11.14 -6.71 -2.58
N HIS A 179 9.84 -6.92 -2.44
CA HIS A 179 9.25 -8.25 -2.32
C HIS A 179 9.51 -9.07 -3.60
N TYR A 180 9.18 -8.51 -4.77
CA TYR A 180 9.42 -9.18 -6.04
C TYR A 180 10.90 -9.42 -6.30
N THR A 181 11.76 -8.41 -6.11
CA THR A 181 13.21 -8.57 -6.32
C THR A 181 13.79 -9.70 -5.47
N LYS A 182 13.34 -9.87 -4.21
CA LYS A 182 13.76 -11.01 -3.38
C LYS A 182 13.29 -12.35 -3.94
N LEU A 183 12.06 -12.43 -4.47
CA LEU A 183 11.55 -13.65 -5.09
C LEU A 183 12.27 -13.99 -6.40
N ALA A 184 12.44 -12.99 -7.27
CA ALA A 184 13.11 -13.11 -8.56
C ALA A 184 14.57 -13.53 -8.38
N SER A 185 15.30 -12.90 -7.45
CA SER A 185 16.68 -13.25 -7.12
C SER A 185 16.82 -14.70 -6.68
N LYS A 186 15.90 -15.23 -5.86
CA LYS A 186 15.90 -16.65 -5.46
C LYS A 186 15.66 -17.61 -6.63
N LYS A 187 15.00 -17.14 -7.69
CA LYS A 187 14.76 -17.89 -8.93
C LYS A 187 15.84 -17.64 -9.99
N GLY A 188 16.88 -16.84 -9.69
CA GLY A 188 17.91 -16.46 -10.67
C GLY A 188 17.41 -15.53 -11.78
N ILE A 189 16.31 -14.80 -11.55
CA ILE A 189 15.67 -13.90 -12.50
C ILE A 189 16.05 -12.45 -12.16
N ASP A 190 16.52 -11.68 -13.15
CA ASP A 190 16.87 -10.24 -13.00
C ASP A 190 15.72 -9.28 -13.42
N ASP A 191 14.51 -9.83 -13.57
CA ASP A 191 13.32 -9.04 -13.85
C ASP A 191 12.97 -8.13 -12.66
N LYS A 192 12.40 -6.97 -12.97
CA LYS A 192 11.98 -5.97 -11.97
C LYS A 192 10.56 -5.51 -12.25
N VAL A 193 9.79 -5.36 -11.18
CA VAL A 193 8.48 -4.72 -11.22
C VAL A 193 8.49 -3.54 -10.26
N PHE A 194 7.73 -2.51 -10.56
CA PHE A 194 7.55 -1.38 -9.66
C PHE A 194 6.64 -1.75 -8.49
N ALA A 195 6.92 -1.22 -7.31
CA ALA A 195 5.98 -1.26 -6.20
C ALA A 195 4.77 -0.35 -6.48
N GLU A 196 3.65 -0.60 -5.80
CA GLU A 196 2.49 0.31 -5.82
C GLU A 196 2.84 1.66 -5.18
N GLY A 197 3.62 1.61 -4.10
CA GLY A 197 3.94 2.76 -3.29
C GLY A 197 4.72 2.38 -2.05
N VAL A 198 4.68 3.26 -1.05
CA VAL A 198 5.31 3.07 0.25
C VAL A 198 4.31 3.37 1.37
N VAL A 199 4.54 2.72 2.50
CA VAL A 199 4.04 3.16 3.80
C VAL A 199 5.23 3.69 4.58
N PHE A 200 5.13 4.92 5.02
CA PHE A 200 6.07 5.54 5.94
C PHE A 200 5.74 5.10 7.37
N TYR A 201 6.77 4.77 8.14
CA TYR A 201 6.63 4.43 9.56
C TYR A 201 7.59 5.26 10.41
N ASN A 202 7.14 5.60 11.62
CA ASN A 202 8.01 6.12 12.67
C ASN A 202 7.70 5.40 13.99
N LEU A 203 8.55 4.45 14.39
CA LEU A 203 8.25 3.56 15.52
C LEU A 203 8.36 4.25 16.88
N LYS A 204 9.15 5.33 16.98
CA LYS A 204 9.18 6.17 18.17
C LYS A 204 7.86 6.90 18.36
N ARG A 205 7.33 7.53 17.32
CA ARG A 205 5.99 8.15 17.35
C ARG A 205 4.90 7.15 17.70
N LYS A 206 5.02 5.90 17.24
CA LYS A 206 4.11 4.81 17.64
C LYS A 206 4.13 4.59 19.15
N ALA A 207 5.32 4.51 19.75
CA ALA A 207 5.49 4.34 21.20
C ALA A 207 4.94 5.54 22.00
N GLU A 208 4.97 6.74 21.41
CA GLU A 208 4.40 7.97 21.97
C GLU A 208 2.88 8.11 21.75
N GLY A 209 2.22 7.14 21.09
CA GLY A 209 0.79 7.20 20.81
C GLY A 209 0.40 8.24 19.75
N LYS A 210 1.34 8.72 18.94
CA LYS A 210 1.11 9.72 17.87
C LYS A 210 0.81 9.06 16.53
N VAL A 211 0.31 9.84 15.57
CA VAL A 211 0.25 9.42 14.16
C VAL A 211 1.65 9.05 13.70
N TYR A 212 1.80 7.81 13.25
CA TYR A 212 3.10 7.19 12.98
C TYR A 212 3.17 6.46 11.63
N MET A 213 2.07 6.48 10.87
CA MET A 213 2.00 5.88 9.55
C MET A 213 1.39 6.85 8.54
N ALA A 214 1.91 6.83 7.32
CA ALA A 214 1.38 7.55 6.17
C ALA A 214 1.61 6.72 4.90
N LYS A 215 0.81 6.90 3.85
CA LYS A 215 0.99 6.19 2.58
C LYS A 215 1.18 7.15 1.41
N LEU A 216 2.02 6.76 0.47
CA LEU A 216 2.17 7.47 -0.80
C LEU A 216 2.28 6.42 -1.90
N ARG A 217 1.57 6.65 -3.01
CA ARG A 217 1.48 5.70 -4.13
C ARG A 217 1.90 6.35 -5.42
N ARG A 218 2.34 5.52 -6.38
CA ARG A 218 2.73 5.98 -7.72
C ARG A 218 1.55 6.63 -8.46
N ASP A 219 0.35 6.08 -8.30
CA ASP A 219 -0.89 6.61 -8.89
C ASP A 219 -1.35 7.97 -8.34
N MET A 220 -0.65 8.50 -7.33
CA MET A 220 -0.91 9.84 -6.82
C MET A 220 -0.12 10.92 -7.58
N PHE A 221 0.81 10.55 -8.47
CA PHE A 221 1.59 11.50 -9.28
C PHE A 221 1.04 11.59 -10.71
N ASP A 222 1.18 12.77 -11.31
CA ASP A 222 0.70 13.07 -12.66
C ASP A 222 1.35 12.19 -13.74
N TRP A 223 2.67 11.97 -13.65
CA TRP A 223 3.42 11.16 -14.60
C TRP A 223 2.97 9.70 -14.65
N PHE A 224 2.21 9.22 -13.67
CA PHE A 224 1.62 7.89 -13.72
C PHE A 224 0.57 7.79 -14.83
N TYR A 225 -0.06 8.90 -15.18
CA TYR A 225 -1.11 9.03 -16.19
C TYR A 225 -0.59 9.65 -17.49
N ASP A 226 0.60 9.25 -17.93
CA ASP A 226 1.32 9.79 -19.10
C ASP A 226 0.53 9.81 -20.42
N LYS A 227 -0.54 9.01 -20.55
CA LYS A 227 -1.43 8.96 -21.72
C LYS A 227 -2.74 9.72 -21.55
N ILE A 228 -2.93 10.40 -20.42
CA ILE A 228 -4.16 11.13 -20.10
C ILE A 228 -3.83 12.60 -19.89
N GLU A 229 -4.41 13.44 -20.73
CA GLU A 229 -4.46 14.88 -20.47
C GLU A 229 -5.25 15.19 -19.18
N ILE A 230 -4.58 15.87 -18.25
CA ILE A 230 -5.12 16.32 -16.97
C ILE A 230 -5.29 17.84 -17.00
N PHE A 231 -6.51 18.33 -16.82
CA PHE A 231 -6.80 19.75 -16.92
C PHE A 231 -6.40 20.52 -15.66
N ASN A 232 -5.76 21.68 -15.85
CA ASN A 232 -5.41 22.64 -14.80
C ASN A 232 -4.54 22.04 -13.67
N PHE A 233 -3.80 20.97 -13.95
CA PHE A 233 -2.83 20.45 -13.00
C PHE A 233 -1.57 21.31 -13.00
N ASN A 234 -1.13 21.67 -11.80
CA ASN A 234 0.20 22.17 -11.54
C ASN A 234 0.65 21.64 -10.18
N VAL A 235 1.96 21.53 -9.97
CA VAL A 235 2.53 20.95 -8.74
C VAL A 235 2.22 21.75 -7.47
N LYS A 236 1.93 23.06 -7.57
CA LYS A 236 1.53 23.89 -6.43
C LYS A 236 0.07 23.64 -6.03
N GLY A 237 -0.73 23.10 -6.95
CA GLY A 237 -2.17 22.88 -6.80
C GLY A 237 -3.00 24.16 -6.91
N LYS A 238 -4.26 24.05 -6.50
CA LYS A 238 -5.23 25.15 -6.34
C LYS A 238 -5.20 25.68 -4.90
N ASP A 239 -5.53 26.93 -4.63
CA ASP A 239 -5.49 27.44 -3.24
C ASP A 239 -6.42 26.68 -2.28
N GLU A 240 -7.55 26.18 -2.78
CA GLU A 240 -8.53 25.39 -2.00
C GLU A 240 -7.94 24.05 -1.52
N ILE A 241 -7.99 23.82 -0.21
CA ILE A 241 -7.68 22.52 0.39
C ILE A 241 -8.96 21.71 0.44
N GLU A 242 -9.02 20.64 -0.36
CA GLU A 242 -10.13 19.68 -0.33
C GLU A 242 -10.11 18.86 0.97
N ASP A 243 -11.27 18.34 1.37
CA ASP A 243 -11.34 17.40 2.50
C ASP A 243 -10.46 16.17 2.23
N GLN A 244 -9.40 16.01 3.01
CA GLN A 244 -8.44 14.91 2.84
C GLN A 244 -9.02 13.55 3.25
N GLU A 245 -10.14 13.53 3.99
CA GLU A 245 -10.82 12.30 4.41
C GLU A 245 -11.43 11.52 3.24
N LYS A 246 -11.79 12.21 2.15
CA LYS A 246 -12.54 11.63 1.02
C LYS A 246 -11.69 10.82 0.03
N PHE A 247 -10.36 10.91 0.09
CA PHE A 247 -9.47 10.32 -0.92
C PHE A 247 -9.06 8.86 -0.66
N ASP A 248 -9.73 8.18 0.28
CA ASP A 248 -9.28 6.92 0.89
C ASP A 248 -10.15 5.67 0.65
#